data_AF-A0A1B7V3I1-F1
#
_entry.id   AF-A0A1B7V3I1-F1
#
_cell.length_a   1.000
_cell.length_b   1.000
_cell.length_c   1.000
_cell.angle_alpha   90.00
_cell.angle_beta   90.00
_cell.angle_gamma   90.00
#
_symmetry.space_group_name_H-M   'P 1'
#
loop_
_entity.id
_entity.type
_entity.pdbx_description
1 polymer ?
#
loop_
_entity_poly.entity_id
_entity_poly.type
_entity_poly.pdbx_seq_one_letter_code
_entity_poly.pdbx_strand_id
1 'polypeptide(L)' 'MLKWIQDNYKQQGIKSLAMSALGCGLGNLQWQDVGPLMCKFLKELDIQVCIYLPTDGKIADEFLTKEFLLSLK' A
#
# COMPACT_ATOMS: atom_id res chain seq x y z
N MET A 1 7.37 8.66 -3.29
CA MET A 1 5.99 9.09 -2.99
C MET A 1 5.54 8.67 -1.60
N LEU A 2 5.49 7.37 -1.26
CA LEU A 2 5.01 6.89 0.05
C LEU A 2 5.70 7.57 1.25
N LYS A 3 7.02 7.71 1.18
CA LYS A 3 7.80 8.42 2.22
C LYS A 3 7.37 9.88 2.41
N TRP A 4 7.10 10.59 1.32
CA TRP A 4 6.63 11.97 1.39
C TRP A 4 5.27 12.06 2.10
N ILE A 5 4.34 11.14 1.81
CA ILE A 5 3.04 11.09 2.51
C ILE A 5 3.26 10.89 4.00
N GLN A 6 4.12 9.93 4.37
CA GLN A 6 4.47 9.67 5.77
C GLN A 6 4.99 10.92 6.48
N ASP A 7 5.84 11.69 5.82
CA ASP A 7 6.47 12.86 6.41
C ASP A 7 5.55 14.10 6.45
N ASN A 8 4.51 14.18 5.60
CA ASN A 8 3.74 15.40 5.38
C ASN A 8 2.25 15.31 5.74
N TYR A 9 1.66 14.12 5.87
CA TYR A 9 0.19 13.99 6.00
C TYR A 9 -0.40 14.82 7.16
N LYS A 10 0.31 14.92 8.28
CA LYS A 10 -0.11 15.71 9.46
C LYS A 10 -0.15 17.20 9.13
N GLN A 11 0.89 17.73 8.50
CA GLN A 11 0.98 19.15 8.13
C GLN A 11 -0.06 19.53 7.08
N GLN A 12 -0.37 18.59 6.18
CA GLN A 12 -1.40 18.75 5.16
C GLN A 12 -2.83 18.53 5.69
N GLY A 13 -3.00 18.19 6.98
CA GLY A 13 -4.31 17.98 7.60
C GLY A 13 -5.06 16.73 7.10
N ILE A 14 -4.38 15.79 6.45
CA ILE A 14 -4.97 14.56 5.91
C ILE A 14 -5.45 13.68 7.06
N LYS A 15 -6.71 13.22 7.00
CA LYS A 15 -7.37 12.41 8.04
C LYS A 15 -7.65 10.96 7.62
N SER A 16 -7.66 10.70 6.32
CA SER A 16 -7.78 9.37 5.75
C SER A 16 -7.13 9.35 4.37
N LEU A 17 -6.72 8.17 3.93
CA LEU A 17 -6.04 7.98 2.66
C LEU A 17 -6.58 6.74 1.95
N ALA A 18 -6.90 6.87 0.67
CA ALA A 18 -7.22 5.74 -0.19
C ALA A 18 -6.24 5.72 -1.35
N MET A 19 -5.59 4.58 -1.61
CA MET A 19 -4.62 4.43 -2.70
C MET A 19 -4.86 3.17 -3.51
N SER A 20 -4.62 3.26 -4.81
CA SER A 20 -4.57 2.10 -5.69
C SER A 20 -3.25 1.34 -5.53
N ALA A 21 -3.22 0.10 -6.02
CA ALA A 21 -2.02 -0.71 -6.13
C ALA A 21 -0.98 -0.04 -7.05
N LEU A 22 -0.04 0.68 -6.44
CA LEU A 22 0.88 1.57 -7.13
C LEU A 22 1.73 0.81 -8.15
N GLY A 23 1.61 1.18 -9.42
CA GLY A 23 2.40 0.60 -10.51
C GLY A 23 2.04 -0.84 -10.89
N CYS A 24 1.00 -1.46 -10.29
CA CYS A 24 0.60 -2.84 -10.60
C CYS A 24 -0.22 -2.99 -11.90
N GLY A 25 -0.59 -1.89 -12.56
CA GLY A 25 -1.20 -1.90 -13.88
C GLY A 25 -0.17 -1.61 -14.97
N LEU A 26 -0.22 -0.40 -15.54
CA LEU A 26 0.69 0.04 -16.62
C LEU A 26 2.17 0.11 -16.22
N GLY A 27 2.48 0.10 -14.92
CA GLY A 27 3.85 0.11 -14.41
C GLY A 27 4.52 -1.26 -14.39
N ASN A 28 3.78 -2.33 -14.73
CA ASN A 28 4.25 -3.71 -14.78
C ASN A 28 4.90 -4.23 -13.48
N LEU A 29 4.55 -3.63 -12.33
CA LEU A 29 4.97 -4.12 -11.02
C LEU A 29 4.04 -5.24 -10.55
N GLN A 30 4.58 -6.18 -9.78
CA GLN A 30 3.80 -7.28 -9.23
C GLN A 30 3.32 -6.94 -7.82
N TRP A 31 2.08 -7.30 -7.51
CA TRP A 31 1.50 -7.04 -6.18
C TRP A 31 2.29 -7.70 -5.05
N GLN A 32 2.84 -8.90 -5.29
CA GLN A 32 3.67 -9.60 -4.31
C GLN A 32 4.88 -8.76 -3.84
N ASP A 33 5.40 -7.88 -4.68
CA ASP A 33 6.51 -7.00 -4.34
C ASP A 33 6.02 -5.67 -3.74
N VAL A 34 4.95 -5.12 -4.33
CA VAL A 34 4.44 -3.77 -3.99
C VAL A 34 3.59 -3.77 -2.72
N GLY A 35 2.75 -4.77 -2.51
CA GLY A 35 1.80 -4.85 -1.40
C GLY A 35 2.49 -4.73 -0.04
N PRO A 36 3.46 -5.60 0.28
CA PRO A 36 4.22 -5.50 1.53
C PRO A 36 4.96 -4.17 1.69
N LEU A 37 5.50 -3.62 0.58
CA LEU A 37 6.19 -2.32 0.59
C LEU A 37 5.21 -1.18 0.93
N MET A 38 4.03 -1.16 0.33
CA MET A 38 2.99 -0.18 0.65
C MET A 38 2.59 -0.27 2.12
N CYS A 39 2.29 -1.47 2.62
CA CYS A 39 1.93 -1.69 4.02
C CYS A 39 3.03 -1.26 4.99
N LYS A 40 4.31 -1.49 4.66
CA LYS A 40 5.45 -1.03 5.48
C LYS A 40 5.41 0.48 5.75
N PHE A 41 5.15 1.30 4.73
CA PHE A 41 5.11 2.76 4.91
C PHE A 41 3.79 3.25 5.52
N LEU A 42 2.67 2.64 5.12
CA LEU A 42 1.34 3.15 5.43
C LEU A 42 0.83 2.70 6.80
N LYS A 43 1.30 1.57 7.34
CA LYS A 43 0.94 1.12 8.69
C LYS A 43 1.40 2.07 9.79
N GLU A 44 2.42 2.88 9.52
CA GLU A 44 2.98 3.87 10.45
C GLU A 44 2.14 5.15 10.52
N LEU A 45 1.15 5.30 9.64
CA LEU A 45 0.26 6.47 9.63
C LEU A 45 -0.82 6.31 10.69
N ASP A 46 -0.96 7.32 11.54
CA ASP A 46 -2.04 7.41 12.54
C ASP A 46 -3.35 7.94 11.91
N ILE A 47 -3.74 7.38 10.76
CA ILE A 47 -4.97 7.67 10.03
C ILE A 47 -5.49 6.41 9.36
N GLN A 48 -6.77 6.39 9.01
CA GLN A 48 -7.34 5.29 8.25
C GLN A 48 -6.75 5.26 6.83
N VAL A 49 -6.18 4.12 6.44
CA VAL A 49 -5.65 3.89 5.09
C VAL A 49 -6.36 2.71 4.44
N CYS A 50 -6.85 2.92 3.22
CA CYS A 50 -7.43 1.88 2.37
C CYS A 50 -6.55 1.67 1.14
N ILE A 51 -6.18 0.42 0.85
CA ILE A 51 -5.44 0.06 -0.36
C ILE A 51 -6.35 -0.77 -1.25
N TYR A 52 -6.59 -0.29 -2.48
CA TYR A 52 -7.31 -1.05 -3.49
C TYR A 52 -6.35 -2.03 -4.17
N LEU A 53 -6.79 -3.28 -4.26
CA LEU A 53 -6.04 -4.34 -4.94
C LEU A 53 -5.95 -4.05 -6.45
N PRO A 54 -4.88 -4.54 -7.12
CA PRO A 54 -4.82 -4.53 -8.58
C PRO A 54 -6.05 -5.19 -9.21
N THR A 55 -6.56 -4.58 -10.28
CA THR A 55 -7.70 -5.09 -11.04
C THR A 55 -7.29 -6.00 -12.19
N ASP A 56 -6.04 -5.87 -12.65
CA ASP A 56 -5.48 -6.65 -13.76
C ASP A 56 -4.81 -7.91 -13.22
N GLY A 57 -5.49 -9.04 -13.39
CA GLY A 57 -4.98 -10.36 -13.04
C GLY A 57 -5.48 -10.92 -11.72
N LYS A 58 -5.35 -12.24 -11.56
CA LYS A 58 -5.64 -12.92 -10.29
C LYS A 58 -4.43 -12.81 -9.38
N ILE A 59 -4.66 -12.30 -8.18
CA ILE A 59 -3.68 -12.32 -7.09
C ILE A 59 -3.88 -13.62 -6.34
N ALA A 60 -2.81 -14.37 -6.09
CA ALA A 60 -2.89 -15.57 -5.26
C ALA A 60 -3.27 -15.18 -3.82
N ASP A 61 -4.13 -15.97 -3.18
CA ASP A 61 -4.66 -15.67 -1.84
C ASP A 61 -3.53 -15.52 -0.79
N GLU A 62 -2.41 -16.22 -0.97
CA GLU A 62 -1.22 -16.10 -0.11
C GLU A 62 -0.67 -14.67 -0.05
N PHE A 63 -0.76 -13.90 -1.14
CA PHE A 63 -0.30 -12.51 -1.24
C PHE A 63 -1.31 -11.47 -0.71
N LEU A 64 -2.47 -11.93 -0.22
CA LEU A 64 -3.50 -11.09 0.38
C LEU A 64 -3.53 -11.22 1.91
N THR A 65 -2.80 -12.19 2.47
CA THR A 65 -2.77 -12.44 3.91
C THR A 65 -2.12 -11.29 4.67
N LYS A 66 -2.59 -11.05 5.90
CA LYS A 66 -2.02 -10.02 6.77
C LYS A 66 -0.56 -10.32 7.10
N GLU A 67 -0.24 -11.59 7.32
CA GLU A 67 1.10 -12.09 7.58
C GLU A 67 2.06 -11.74 6.44
N PHE A 68 1.63 -11.96 5.19
CA PHE A 68 2.40 -11.59 4.01
C PHE A 68 2.57 -10.08 3.88
N LEU A 69 1.47 -9.33 3.94
CA LEU A 69 1.48 -7.87 3.74
C LEU A 69 2.24 -7.12 4.85
N LEU A 70 2.30 -7.67 6.05
CA LEU A 70 3.06 -7.11 7.18
C LEU A 70 4.41 -7.80 7.41
N SER A 71 4.85 -8.66 6.51
CA SER A 71 6.11 -9.40 6.63
C SER A 71 7.34 -8.50 6.60
N LEU A 72 7.25 -7.35 5.92
CA LEU A 72 8.33 -6.38 5.88
C LEU A 72 8.40 -5.56 7.17
N LYS A 73 9.56 -5.64 7.82
CA LYS A 73 9.94 -4.81 8.97
C LYS A 73 10.24 -3.39 8.54
#